data_AF-A0A4P8XET1-F1
#
_entry.id   AF-A0A4P8XET1-F1
#
_cell.length_a   1.000
_cell.length_b   1.000
_cell.length_c   1.000
_cell.angle_alpha   90.00
_cell.angle_beta   90.00
_cell.angle_gamma   90.00
#
_symmetry.space_group_name_H-M   'P 1'
#
loop_
_entity.id
_entity.type
_entity.pdbx_description
1 polymer ?
#
loop_
_entity_poly.entity_id
_entity_poly.type
_entity_poly.pdbx_seq_one_letter_code
_entity_poly.pdbx_strand_id
1 'polypeptide(L)' 'MVAADAEAVLKSSCITCHGDQLQGGAGPALNQVGAKLDAEALFTVISKGRPPGMPAFKDSLSEEEIANVAMYLAEKK' A
#
# COMPACT_ATOMS: atom_id res chain seq x y z
N MET A 1 4.52 1.12 -17.36
CA MET A 1 4.71 -0.27 -16.88
C MET A 1 4.55 -0.41 -15.37
N VAL A 2 4.67 0.67 -14.58
CA VAL A 2 4.68 0.70 -13.11
C VAL A 2 3.46 0.08 -12.40
N ALA A 3 2.26 0.17 -12.98
CA ALA A 3 1.05 -0.34 -12.34
C ALA A 3 1.01 -1.87 -12.20
N ALA A 4 1.63 -2.61 -13.14
CA ALA A 4 1.59 -4.07 -13.12
C ALA A 4 2.37 -4.66 -11.94
N ASP A 5 3.55 -4.10 -11.64
CA ASP A 5 4.37 -4.50 -10.49
C ASP A 5 3.70 -4.12 -9.16
N ALA A 6 3.12 -2.92 -9.09
CA ALA A 6 2.38 -2.46 -7.91
C ALA A 6 1.20 -3.38 -7.58
N GLU A 7 0.42 -3.79 -8.59
CA GLU A 7 -0.71 -4.70 -8.40
C GLU A 7 -0.29 -6.11 -7.93
N ALA A 8 0.83 -6.63 -8.44
CA ALA A 8 1.36 -7.92 -8.02
C ALA A 8 1.78 -7.92 -6.54
N VAL A 9 2.48 -6.86 -6.11
CA VAL A 9 2.89 -6.67 -4.71
C VAL A 9 1.66 -6.48 -3.81
N LEU A 10 0.70 -5.64 -4.23
CA LEU A 10 -0.56 -5.43 -3.52
C LEU A 10 -1.30 -6.75 -3.28
N LYS A 11 -1.45 -7.55 -4.34
CA LYS A 11 -2.17 -8.84 -4.28
C LYS A 11 -1.43 -9.90 -3.47
N SER A 12 -0.10 -9.83 -3.40
CA SER A 12 0.69 -10.82 -2.66
C SER A 12 0.77 -10.50 -1.16
N SER A 13 0.82 -9.22 -0.80
CA SER A 13 1.20 -8.79 0.55
C SER A 13 0.16 -7.92 1.26
N CYS A 14 -0.63 -7.13 0.53
CA CYS A 14 -1.46 -6.07 1.11
C CYS A 14 -2.94 -6.47 1.23
N ILE A 15 -3.50 -7.14 0.22
CA ILE A 15 -4.93 -7.51 0.19
C ILE A 15 -5.34 -8.46 1.31
N THR A 16 -4.40 -9.23 1.86
CA THR A 16 -4.64 -10.15 2.98
C THR A 16 -5.22 -9.42 4.20
N CYS A 17 -4.80 -8.18 4.43
CA CYS A 17 -5.29 -7.36 5.53
C CYS A 17 -6.27 -6.28 5.04
N HIS A 18 -6.02 -5.69 3.87
CA HIS A 18 -6.78 -4.53 3.37
C HIS A 18 -7.95 -4.87 2.45
N GLY A 19 -8.20 -6.16 2.19
CA GLY A 19 -9.26 -6.62 1.29
C GLY A 19 -8.79 -6.69 -0.16
N ASP A 20 -9.38 -7.60 -0.93
CA ASP A 20 -9.08 -7.84 -2.36
C ASP A 20 -9.35 -6.61 -3.23
N GLN A 21 -10.31 -5.78 -2.82
CA GLN A 21 -10.68 -4.52 -3.47
C GLN A 21 -10.19 -3.30 -2.70
N LEU A 22 -9.28 -3.46 -1.72
CA LEU A 22 -8.85 -2.41 -0.82
C LEU A 22 -10.01 -1.78 -0.03
N GLN A 23 -11.12 -2.51 0.12
CA GLN A 23 -12.32 -2.09 0.83
C GLN A 23 -12.14 -2.06 2.35
N GLY A 24 -11.01 -2.55 2.84
CA GLY A 24 -10.73 -2.72 4.26
C GLY A 24 -11.22 -4.08 4.77
N GLY A 25 -10.67 -4.47 5.91
CA GLY A 25 -10.95 -5.75 6.56
C GLY A 25 -10.26 -5.79 7.90
N ALA A 26 -9.13 -6.49 8.00
CA ALA A 26 -8.26 -6.43 9.16
C ALA A 26 -7.52 -5.08 9.26
N GLY A 27 -7.19 -4.49 8.12
CA GLY A 27 -6.67 -3.14 7.97
C GLY A 27 -7.73 -2.14 7.46
N PRO A 28 -7.46 -0.84 7.54
CA PRO A 28 -8.36 0.19 7.02
C PRO A 28 -8.53 0.10 5.50
N ALA A 29 -9.64 0.64 5.00
CA ALA A 29 -9.89 0.77 3.57
C ALA A 29 -8.84 1.68 2.91
N LEU A 30 -8.25 1.20 1.80
CA LEU A 30 -7.26 1.94 1.01
C LEU A 30 -7.81 2.39 -0.35
N ASN A 31 -9.02 1.98 -0.71
CA ASN A 31 -9.69 2.32 -1.96
C ASN A 31 -9.90 3.84 -2.20
N GLN A 32 -9.83 4.66 -1.15
CA GLN A 32 -9.92 6.13 -1.23
C GLN A 32 -8.78 6.82 -0.48
N VAL A 33 -7.67 6.11 -0.26
CA VAL A 33 -6.57 6.65 0.56
C VAL A 33 -5.87 7.80 -0.14
N GLY A 34 -5.82 7.81 -1.48
CA GLY A 34 -5.27 8.89 -2.29
C GLY A 34 -6.04 10.21 -2.20
N ALA A 35 -7.26 10.20 -1.64
CA ALA A 35 -7.99 11.43 -1.31
C ALA A 35 -7.53 12.04 0.03
N LYS A 36 -6.84 11.26 0.88
CA LYS A 36 -6.42 11.67 2.23
C LYS A 36 -4.90 11.75 2.39
N LEU A 37 -4.16 10.93 1.67
CA LEU A 37 -2.71 10.79 1.76
C LEU A 37 -2.10 10.81 0.36
N ASP A 38 -1.02 11.56 0.21
CA ASP A 38 -0.21 11.59 -1.01
C ASP A 38 0.75 10.39 -1.08
N ALA A 39 1.36 10.19 -2.25
CA ALA A 39 2.29 9.08 -2.50
C ALA A 39 3.46 9.04 -1.49
N GLU A 40 4.02 10.18 -1.08
CA GLU A 40 5.11 10.22 -0.09
C GLU A 40 4.67 9.77 1.32
N ALA A 41 3.45 10.14 1.71
CA ALA A 41 2.88 9.72 2.98
C ALA A 41 2.61 8.21 2.97
N LEU A 42 2.05 7.70 1.87
CA LEU A 42 1.82 6.27 1.65
C LEU A 42 3.14 5.48 1.64
N PHE A 43 4.15 5.97 0.93
CA PHE A 43 5.49 5.40 0.91
C PHE A 43 6.05 5.26 2.33
N THR A 44 5.98 6.33 3.12
CA THR A 44 6.47 6.33 4.50
C THR A 44 5.73 5.30 5.36
N VAL A 45 4.41 5.19 5.21
CA VAL A 45 3.58 4.24 5.95
C VAL A 45 3.89 2.80 5.55
N ILE A 46 4.05 2.51 4.26
CA ILE A 46 4.38 1.16 3.78
C ILE A 46 5.80 0.78 4.23
N SER A 47 6.77 1.68 4.05
CA SER A 47 8.17 1.46 4.44
C SER A 47 8.34 1.23 5.93
N LYS A 48 7.73 2.07 6.79
CA LYS A 48 7.85 1.95 8.25
C LYS A 48 6.83 1.01 8.87
N GLY A 49 5.78 0.66 8.14
CA GLY A 49 4.60 0.03 8.73
C GLY A 49 3.83 0.98 9.64
N ARG A 50 2.72 0.47 10.18
CA ARG A 50 1.89 1.17 11.17
C ARG A 50 1.59 0.23 12.34
N PRO A 51 2.45 0.21 13.37
CA PRO A 51 2.21 -0.63 14.55
C PRO A 51 0.93 -0.22 15.30
N PRO A 52 0.22 -1.17 15.94
CA PRO A 52 0.56 -2.60 16.05
C PRO A 52 0.06 -3.48 14.88
N GLY A 53 -0.69 -2.93 13.92
CA GLY A 53 -1.45 -3.72 12.94
C GLY A 53 -0.79 -3.93 11.57
N MET A 54 0.16 -3.08 11.17
CA MET A 54 0.82 -3.16 9.86
C MET A 54 2.34 -3.26 10.06
N PRO A 55 3.00 -4.34 9.61
CA PRO A 55 4.44 -4.48 9.70
C PRO A 55 5.16 -3.51 8.75
N ALA A 56 6.44 -3.26 9.02
CA ALA A 56 7.31 -2.51 8.11
C ALA A 56 7.62 -3.36 6.89
N PHE A 57 7.32 -2.85 5.68
CA PHE A 57 7.62 -3.57 4.44
C PHE A 57 9.00 -3.22 3.87
N LYS A 58 9.71 -2.22 4.38
CA LYS A 58 11.08 -1.88 3.92
C LYS A 58 12.06 -3.06 3.99
N ASP A 59 11.80 -4.03 4.87
CA ASP A 59 12.68 -5.18 5.09
C ASP A 59 12.28 -6.37 4.19
N SER A 60 11.13 -6.28 3.50
CA SER A 60 10.58 -7.33 2.63
C SER A 60 10.42 -6.91 1.16
N LEU A 61 10.28 -5.62 0.90
CA LEU A 61 10.10 -5.01 -0.42
C LEU A 61 11.20 -3.97 -0.65
N SER A 62 11.58 -3.79 -1.91
CA SER A 62 12.48 -2.71 -2.32
C SER A 62 11.79 -1.34 -2.25
N GLU A 63 12.58 -0.27 -2.13
CA GLU A 63 12.04 1.10 -2.15
C GLU A 63 11.26 1.38 -3.44
N GLU A 64 11.70 0.84 -4.57
CA GLU A 64 11.00 1.00 -5.84
C GLU A 64 9.62 0.33 -5.82
N GLU A 65 9.51 -0.90 -5.32
CA GLU A 65 8.22 -1.59 -5.16
C GLU A 65 7.27 -0.81 -4.24
N ILE A 66 7.80 -0.29 -3.12
CA ILE A 66 7.01 0.49 -2.17
C ILE A 66 6.54 1.81 -2.80
N ALA A 67 7.40 2.49 -3.56
CA ALA A 67 7.05 3.70 -4.28
C ALA A 67 5.97 3.43 -5.33
N ASN A 68 6.09 2.31 -6.06
CA ASN A 68 5.12 1.91 -7.08
C ASN A 68 3.74 1.64 -6.46
N VAL A 69 3.68 0.91 -5.34
CA VAL A 69 2.43 0.67 -4.60
C VAL A 69 1.86 1.98 -4.04
N ALA A 70 2.71 2.84 -3.46
CA ALA A 70 2.28 4.11 -2.90
C ALA A 70 1.68 5.04 -3.96
N MET A 71 2.32 5.14 -5.13
CA MET A 71 1.78 5.90 -6.27
C MET A 71 0.46 5.33 -6.76
N TYR A 72 0.38 4.00 -6.92
CA TYR A 72 -0.87 3.34 -7.33
C TYR A 72 -2.03 3.63 -6.37
N LEU A 73 -1.77 3.64 -5.06
CA LEU A 73 -2.76 3.96 -4.03
C LEU A 73 -3.12 5.45 -4.00
N ALA A 74 -2.16 6.34 -4.27
CA ALA A 74 -2.39 7.79 -4.34
C ALA A 74 -3.33 8.18 -5.49
N GLU A 75 -3.37 7.39 -6.56
CA GLU A 75 -4.31 7.59 -7.68
C GLU A 75 -5.75 7.15 -7.33
N LYS A 76 -5.95 6.37 -6.25
CA LYS A 76 -7.26 5.89 -5.81
C LYS A 76 -7.93 6.93 -4.89
N LYS A 77 -8.86 7.71 -5.45
CA LYS A 77 -9.61 8.78 -4.78
C LYS A 77 -11.09 8.42 -4.63
#